data_AF-A0AA96NA27-F1
#
_entry.id   AF-A0AA96NA27-F1
#
_cell.length_a   1.000
_cell.length_b   1.000
_cell.length_c   1.000
_cell.angle_alpha   90.00
_cell.angle_beta   90.00
_cell.angle_gamma   90.00
#
_symmetry.space_group_name_H-M   'P 1'
#
loop_
_entity.id
_entity.type
_entity.pdbx_description
1 polymer ?
#
loop_
_entity_poly.entity_id
_entity_poly.type
_entity_poly.pdbx_seq_one_letter_code
_entity_poly.pdbx_strand_id
1 'polypeptide(L)'
;MGTQTSTIETILKLAKTRIENELDLSHVDNGVRFEEYVAETLTEECEAHYSKTGEIITVEQTGAQSFPDIILGSTFGVEVKYTKSNKWQSMGNSIFEGTFRKEVTDQIYTFFGRKSGNKIEARWRKYEDSLSEIKVTHSPRFLIDMEINQEDTVLRRIDISYQDFKVLSQKEKAKRLKEFVKSTLREGETLWWLDETEDEGFSPKIKDFRDLTSSQRSRYLIEAMVLFPEVFSNESSKYLNTSLYFLKEHQLISSSLRDSFSAGGREALLISGETVNVPQAYKKLYDSAEGILYLFKTIDLGKLLEYWEEKGVREIKTRNEAIRTWFRLLNRYSANLPAEVKASTIFKAGLK
;
A
#
# COMPACT_ATOMS: atom_id res chain seq x y z
N MET A 1 -4.54 32.55 -19.98
CA MET A 1 -4.17 31.23 -19.42
C MET A 1 -2.69 30.90 -19.64
N GLY A 2 -2.10 31.07 -20.83
CA GLY A 2 -0.70 30.67 -21.07
C GLY A 2 0.40 31.37 -20.24
N THR A 3 0.19 32.62 -19.80
CA THR A 3 1.19 33.38 -19.02
C THR A 3 1.35 32.85 -17.60
N GLN A 4 0.25 32.63 -16.87
CA GLN A 4 0.29 32.17 -15.48
C GLN A 4 0.83 30.73 -15.36
N THR A 5 0.48 29.84 -16.30
CA THR A 5 1.07 28.49 -16.37
C THR A 5 2.60 28.55 -16.46
N SER A 6 3.15 29.41 -17.34
CA SER A 6 4.60 29.56 -17.48
C SER A 6 5.28 30.10 -16.22
N THR A 7 4.58 30.97 -15.49
CA THR A 7 5.04 31.48 -14.19
C THR A 7 5.09 30.35 -13.15
N ILE A 8 4.03 29.55 -13.03
CA ILE A 8 3.98 28.42 -12.09
C ILE A 8 5.07 27.39 -12.40
N GLU A 9 5.25 27.02 -13.67
CA GLU A 9 6.33 26.09 -14.08
C GLU A 9 7.73 26.64 -13.77
N THR A 10 7.91 27.96 -13.88
CA THR A 10 9.15 28.63 -13.50
C THR A 10 9.39 28.54 -11.99
N ILE A 11 8.37 28.79 -11.17
CA ILE A 11 8.44 28.67 -9.71
C ILE A 11 8.78 27.22 -9.30
N LEU A 12 8.12 26.22 -9.89
CA LEU A 12 8.42 24.81 -9.63
C LEU A 12 9.87 24.45 -9.99
N LYS A 13 10.39 24.99 -11.11
CA LYS A 13 11.78 24.80 -11.52
C LYS A 13 12.77 25.44 -10.55
N LEU A 14 12.47 26.63 -10.04
CA LEU A 14 13.30 27.31 -9.04
C LEU A 14 13.29 26.55 -7.71
N ALA A 15 12.11 26.17 -7.22
CA ALA A 15 11.95 25.38 -6.00
C ALA A 15 12.74 24.05 -6.08
N LYS A 16 12.64 23.32 -7.20
CA LYS A 16 13.46 22.12 -7.47
C LYS A 16 14.96 22.42 -7.34
N THR A 17 15.41 23.50 -7.96
CA THR A 17 16.83 23.88 -7.99
C THR A 17 17.33 24.24 -6.59
N ARG A 18 16.53 24.95 -5.80
CA ARG A 18 16.84 25.28 -4.41
C ARG A 18 16.99 24.03 -3.55
N ILE A 19 15.98 23.14 -3.57
CA ILE A 19 16.00 21.88 -2.80
C ILE A 19 17.23 21.02 -3.14
N GLU A 20 17.61 20.92 -4.41
CA GLU A 20 18.77 20.12 -4.83
C GLU A 20 20.12 20.75 -4.46
N ASN A 21 20.17 22.07 -4.30
CA ASN A 21 21.37 22.81 -3.90
C ASN A 21 21.60 22.80 -2.40
N GLU A 22 20.59 22.43 -1.60
CA GLU A 22 20.70 22.37 -0.16
C GLU A 22 21.76 21.34 0.28
N LEU A 23 22.65 21.77 1.18
CA LEU A 23 23.80 20.96 1.58
C LEU A 23 23.40 19.82 2.52
N ASP A 24 22.40 20.04 3.37
CA ASP A 24 21.93 19.06 4.35
C ASP A 24 20.41 19.16 4.59
N LEU A 25 19.69 18.15 4.10
CA LEU A 25 18.26 17.92 4.31
C LEU A 25 18.01 16.70 5.18
N SER A 26 18.94 16.33 6.08
CA SER A 26 18.80 15.18 6.99
C SER A 26 17.53 15.22 7.84
N HIS A 27 17.06 16.42 8.19
CA HIS A 27 15.81 16.64 8.91
C HIS A 27 14.56 16.24 8.10
N VAL A 28 14.62 16.27 6.76
CA VAL A 28 13.54 15.85 5.86
C VAL A 28 13.63 14.34 5.58
N ASP A 29 13.08 13.57 6.52
CA ASP A 29 13.20 12.11 6.60
C ASP A 29 11.91 11.34 6.26
N ASN A 30 10.83 12.03 5.91
CA ASN A 30 9.54 11.43 5.58
C ASN A 30 8.72 12.34 4.64
N GLY A 31 7.61 11.83 4.13
CA GLY A 31 6.77 12.54 3.16
C GLY A 31 6.11 13.80 3.71
N VAL A 32 5.67 13.81 4.97
CA VAL A 32 5.03 14.97 5.60
C VAL A 32 6.02 16.13 5.71
N ARG A 33 7.23 15.85 6.22
CA ARG A 33 8.28 16.89 6.28
C ARG A 33 8.72 17.37 4.91
N PHE A 34 8.69 16.50 3.90
CA PHE A 34 9.03 16.92 2.54
C PHE A 34 7.94 17.80 1.93
N GLU A 35 6.67 17.51 2.20
CA GLU A 35 5.54 18.35 1.80
C GLU A 35 5.61 19.73 2.46
N GLU A 36 5.82 19.80 3.77
CA GLU A 36 6.04 21.05 4.51
C GLU A 36 7.20 21.86 3.90
N TYR A 37 8.33 21.20 3.64
CA TYR A 37 9.51 21.85 3.07
C TYR A 37 9.27 22.34 1.63
N VAL A 38 8.52 21.59 0.82
CA VAL A 38 8.12 22.03 -0.53
C VAL A 38 7.19 23.25 -0.44
N ALA A 39 6.22 23.25 0.48
CA ALA A 39 5.31 24.39 0.68
C ALA A 39 6.06 25.67 1.10
N GLU A 40 7.00 25.54 2.04
CA GLU A 40 7.88 26.63 2.47
C GLU A 40 8.72 27.14 1.28
N THR A 41 9.40 26.23 0.58
CA THR A 41 10.22 26.58 -0.59
C THR A 41 9.40 27.30 -1.66
N LEU A 42 8.19 26.82 -1.97
CA LEU A 42 7.30 27.46 -2.94
C LEU A 42 6.85 28.85 -2.49
N THR A 43 6.59 29.02 -1.19
CA THR A 43 6.22 30.32 -0.62
C THR A 43 7.33 31.34 -0.84
N GLU A 44 8.57 30.98 -0.50
CA GLU A 44 9.73 31.86 -0.69
C GLU A 44 9.98 32.21 -2.17
N GLU A 45 9.81 31.24 -3.08
CA GLU A 45 9.95 31.49 -4.53
C GLU A 45 8.81 32.40 -5.06
N CYS A 46 7.59 32.27 -4.53
CA CYS A 46 6.47 33.16 -4.86
C CYS A 46 6.73 34.58 -4.34
N GLU A 47 7.27 34.75 -3.13
CA GLU A 47 7.65 36.05 -2.58
C GLU A 47 8.78 36.72 -3.38
N ALA A 48 9.77 35.93 -3.82
CA ALA A 48 10.84 36.39 -4.69
C ALA A 48 10.31 36.81 -6.07
N HIS A 49 9.33 36.08 -6.62
CA HIS A 49 8.64 36.44 -7.86
C HIS A 49 7.86 37.75 -7.71
N TYR A 50 7.08 37.89 -6.64
CA TYR A 50 6.35 39.12 -6.32
C TYR A 50 7.28 40.32 -6.22
N SER A 51 8.42 40.18 -5.54
CA SER A 51 9.41 41.25 -5.41
C SER A 51 9.98 41.73 -6.75
N LYS A 52 9.99 40.87 -7.78
CA LYS A 52 10.50 41.20 -9.12
C LYS A 52 9.44 41.73 -10.07
N THR A 53 8.19 41.28 -9.91
CA THR A 53 7.13 41.46 -10.93
C THR A 53 5.91 42.23 -10.43
N GLY A 54 5.70 42.30 -9.10
CA GLY A 54 4.48 42.78 -8.48
C GLY A 54 3.30 41.81 -8.57
N GLU A 55 3.46 40.63 -9.18
CA GLU A 55 2.42 39.61 -9.31
C GLU A 55 2.34 38.74 -8.05
N ILE A 56 1.15 38.65 -7.45
CA ILE A 56 0.91 37.85 -6.24
C ILE A 56 0.49 36.44 -6.65
N ILE A 57 1.20 35.43 -6.13
CA ILE A 57 0.84 34.02 -6.24
C ILE A 57 0.71 33.48 -4.82
N THR A 58 -0.52 33.12 -4.44
CA THR A 58 -0.82 32.55 -3.12
C THR A 58 -0.32 31.12 -3.03
N VAL A 59 0.09 30.69 -1.83
CA VAL A 59 0.46 29.31 -1.52
C VAL A 59 -0.41 28.84 -0.35
N GLU A 60 -1.17 27.77 -0.54
CA GLU A 60 -1.96 27.12 0.50
C GLU A 60 -1.53 25.66 0.61
N GLN A 61 -0.90 25.28 1.73
CA GLN A 61 -0.76 23.86 2.06
C GLN A 61 -2.10 23.34 2.57
N THR A 62 -2.58 22.27 1.96
CA THR A 62 -3.85 21.64 2.30
C THR A 62 -3.70 20.66 3.48
N GLY A 63 -4.81 20.10 3.96
CA GLY A 63 -4.77 19.11 5.04
C GLY A 63 -4.50 17.68 4.54
N ALA A 64 -4.08 16.79 5.44
CA ALA A 64 -3.69 15.39 5.17
C ALA A 64 -4.75 14.48 4.47
N GLN A 65 -5.96 14.97 4.24
CA GLN A 65 -7.04 14.28 3.52
C GLN A 65 -7.57 15.11 2.34
N SER A 66 -6.75 15.99 1.77
CA SER A 66 -7.06 16.80 0.60
C SER A 66 -6.24 16.35 -0.60
N PHE A 67 -6.75 16.62 -1.79
CA PHE A 67 -5.99 16.49 -3.03
C PHE A 67 -6.23 17.74 -3.88
N PRO A 68 -5.20 18.44 -4.38
CA PRO A 68 -3.75 18.25 -4.19
C PRO A 68 -3.26 18.65 -2.79
N ASP A 69 -2.02 18.28 -2.46
CA ASP A 69 -1.37 18.63 -1.18
C ASP A 69 -1.16 20.15 -1.02
N ILE A 70 -0.89 20.89 -2.11
CA ILE A 70 -0.68 22.35 -2.11
C ILE A 70 -1.47 22.99 -3.26
N ILE A 71 -2.05 24.17 -3.02
CA ILE A 71 -2.71 25.01 -4.03
C ILE A 71 -1.87 26.27 -4.27
N LEU A 72 -1.59 26.57 -5.55
CA LEU A 72 -0.85 27.76 -5.99
C LEU A 72 -1.76 28.70 -6.78
N GLY A 73 -1.71 30.00 -6.48
CA GLY A 73 -2.49 31.02 -7.20
C GLY A 73 -4.00 30.76 -7.18
N SER A 74 -4.48 30.08 -6.13
CA SER A 74 -5.87 29.64 -5.92
C SER A 74 -6.43 28.59 -6.89
N THR A 75 -5.80 28.30 -8.03
CA THR A 75 -6.37 27.42 -9.06
C THR A 75 -5.44 26.30 -9.53
N PHE A 76 -4.13 26.38 -9.27
CA PHE A 76 -3.16 25.34 -9.63
C PHE A 76 -2.91 24.39 -8.45
N GLY A 77 -2.59 23.14 -8.76
CA GLY A 77 -2.30 22.12 -7.75
C GLY A 77 -0.87 21.62 -7.78
N VAL A 78 -0.33 21.27 -6.62
CA VAL A 78 0.93 20.54 -6.47
C VAL A 78 0.71 19.34 -5.55
N GLU A 79 0.81 18.15 -6.12
CA GLU A 79 0.82 16.87 -5.40
C GLU A 79 2.26 16.51 -5.04
N VAL A 80 2.54 16.36 -3.75
CA VAL A 80 3.87 16.07 -3.26
C VAL A 80 4.04 14.56 -3.04
N LYS A 81 5.19 14.03 -3.48
CA LYS A 81 5.58 12.64 -3.25
C LYS A 81 7.01 12.57 -2.77
N TYR A 82 7.26 11.61 -1.88
CA TYR A 82 8.57 11.38 -1.30
C TYR A 82 8.89 9.90 -1.29
N THR A 83 10.14 9.54 -1.59
CA THR A 83 10.61 8.16 -1.49
C THR A 83 12.04 8.09 -0.96
N LYS A 84 12.32 7.02 -0.22
CA LYS A 84 13.68 6.57 0.13
C LYS A 84 14.16 5.46 -0.80
N SER A 85 13.32 5.02 -1.74
CA SER A 85 13.69 3.99 -2.70
C SER A 85 14.49 4.58 -3.86
N ASN A 86 15.20 3.73 -4.59
CA ASN A 86 15.90 4.15 -5.80
C ASN A 86 14.98 4.41 -7.00
N LYS A 87 13.66 4.18 -6.88
CA LYS A 87 12.70 4.36 -7.98
C LYS A 87 11.94 5.67 -7.83
N TRP A 88 11.64 6.32 -8.94
CA TRP A 88 10.78 7.51 -9.00
C TRP A 88 9.29 7.15 -9.06
N GLN A 89 8.89 6.16 -8.26
CA GLN A 89 7.55 5.60 -8.26
C GLN A 89 6.91 5.70 -6.89
N SER A 90 5.62 6.04 -6.85
CA SER A 90 4.81 6.02 -5.63
C SER A 90 3.34 5.81 -5.96
N MET A 91 2.57 5.31 -5.00
CA MET A 91 1.12 5.32 -5.12
C MET A 91 0.63 6.78 -5.09
N GLY A 92 -0.17 7.14 -6.08
CA GLY A 92 -0.91 8.40 -6.13
C GLY A 92 -2.29 8.28 -5.50
N ASN A 93 -3.15 9.24 -5.83
CA ASN A 93 -4.52 9.28 -5.34
C ASN A 93 -5.44 8.23 -5.97
N SER A 94 -6.59 8.05 -5.33
CA SER A 94 -7.71 7.26 -5.86
C SER A 94 -8.09 7.78 -7.24
N ILE A 95 -8.38 6.89 -8.19
CA ILE A 95 -8.86 7.28 -9.53
C ILE A 95 -10.20 8.04 -9.47
N PHE A 96 -10.90 7.97 -8.34
CA PHE A 96 -12.16 8.67 -8.11
C PHE A 96 -11.99 10.06 -7.50
N GLU A 97 -10.81 10.35 -6.93
CA GLU A 97 -10.44 11.68 -6.43
C GLU A 97 -11.45 12.27 -5.43
N GLY A 98 -11.98 11.45 -4.52
CA GLY A 98 -13.03 11.86 -3.58
C GLY A 98 -12.66 13.01 -2.62
N THR A 99 -11.37 13.26 -2.45
CA THR A 99 -10.80 14.36 -1.63
C THR A 99 -10.41 15.58 -2.44
N PHE A 100 -10.80 15.65 -3.71
CA PHE A 100 -10.40 16.71 -4.63
C PHE A 100 -10.97 18.08 -4.23
N ARG A 101 -10.06 19.07 -4.17
CA ARG A 101 -10.36 20.48 -3.91
C ARG A 101 -10.89 21.13 -5.18
N LYS A 102 -12.19 21.47 -5.17
CA LYS A 102 -12.93 21.95 -6.36
C LYS A 102 -12.46 23.30 -6.89
N GLU A 103 -11.79 24.08 -6.04
CA GLU A 103 -11.13 25.33 -6.40
C GLU A 103 -9.96 25.13 -7.38
N VAL A 104 -9.38 23.92 -7.46
CA VAL A 104 -8.27 23.60 -8.37
C VAL A 104 -8.79 23.38 -9.79
N THR A 105 -9.02 24.48 -10.49
CA THR A 105 -9.55 24.49 -11.87
C THR A 105 -8.45 24.38 -12.92
N ASP A 106 -7.20 24.71 -12.61
CA ASP A 106 -6.08 24.66 -13.55
C ASP A 106 -5.26 23.36 -13.42
N GLN A 107 -4.01 23.37 -13.87
CA GLN A 107 -3.11 22.21 -13.94
C GLN A 107 -2.69 21.75 -12.54
N ILE A 108 -2.64 20.43 -12.35
CA ILE A 108 -1.96 19.80 -11.21
C ILE A 108 -0.59 19.31 -11.66
N TYR A 109 0.42 19.56 -10.84
CA TYR A 109 1.79 19.07 -11.00
C TYR A 109 2.11 18.06 -9.90
N THR A 110 2.89 17.04 -10.23
CA THR A 110 3.53 16.19 -9.23
C THR A 110 4.91 16.75 -8.93
N PHE A 111 5.20 16.99 -7.65
CA PHE A 111 6.53 17.35 -7.16
C PHE A 111 7.08 16.19 -6.32
N PHE A 112 8.11 15.52 -6.84
CA PHE A 112 8.61 14.26 -6.30
C PHE A 112 10.03 14.46 -5.75
N GLY A 113 10.24 14.15 -4.47
CA GLY A 113 11.54 14.07 -3.82
C GLY A 113 12.04 12.63 -3.64
N ARG A 114 13.30 12.38 -3.98
CA ARG A 114 14.00 11.12 -3.68
C ARG A 114 15.17 11.38 -2.75
N LYS A 115 15.14 10.77 -1.57
CA LYS A 115 16.20 10.92 -0.57
C LYS A 115 17.47 10.18 -1.01
N SER A 116 18.60 10.87 -1.02
CA SER A 116 19.93 10.32 -1.34
C SER A 116 20.96 10.81 -0.33
N GLY A 117 21.24 9.98 0.68
CA GLY A 117 22.03 10.39 1.84
C GLY A 117 21.39 11.56 2.58
N ASN A 118 22.15 12.63 2.82
CA ASN A 118 21.62 13.86 3.43
C ASN A 118 20.96 14.80 2.42
N LYS A 119 21.00 14.52 1.12
CA LYS A 119 20.39 15.37 0.09
C LYS A 119 19.06 14.81 -0.41
N ILE A 120 18.31 15.64 -1.12
CA ILE A 120 17.09 15.24 -1.84
C ILE A 120 17.27 15.62 -3.29
N GLU A 121 17.11 14.65 -4.17
CA GLU A 121 16.93 14.89 -5.61
C GLU A 121 15.46 15.18 -5.85
N ALA A 122 15.14 16.12 -6.74
CA ALA A 122 13.76 16.51 -6.99
C ALA A 122 13.41 16.43 -8.48
N ARG A 123 12.16 16.09 -8.78
CA ARG A 123 11.59 16.17 -10.12
C ARG A 123 10.18 16.73 -10.03
N TRP A 124 9.76 17.45 -11.06
CA TRP A 124 8.36 17.79 -11.22
C TRP A 124 7.90 17.54 -12.65
N ARG A 125 6.63 17.18 -12.79
CA ARG A 125 5.94 16.93 -14.07
C ARG A 125 4.47 17.30 -13.91
N LYS A 126 3.74 17.48 -15.01
CA LYS A 126 2.27 17.50 -14.93
C LYS A 126 1.78 16.18 -14.34
N TYR A 127 0.76 16.25 -13.49
CA TYR A 127 0.20 15.07 -12.82
C TYR A 127 -0.16 13.99 -13.84
N GLU A 128 -0.90 14.37 -14.88
CA GLU A 128 -1.33 13.50 -15.98
C GLU A 128 -0.17 12.81 -16.73
N ASP A 129 0.94 13.52 -16.88
CA ASP A 129 2.14 13.04 -17.55
C ASP A 129 2.97 12.08 -16.68
N SER A 130 2.56 11.83 -15.45
CA SER A 130 3.23 10.93 -14.50
C SER A 130 2.39 9.68 -14.12
N LEU A 131 1.16 9.56 -14.62
CA LEU A 131 0.26 8.45 -14.27
C LEU A 131 0.58 7.23 -15.15
N SER A 132 1.24 6.23 -14.56
CA SER A 132 1.78 5.08 -15.29
C SER A 132 0.81 3.92 -15.44
N GLU A 133 0.19 3.54 -14.33
CA GLU A 133 -0.67 2.37 -14.25
C GLU A 133 -1.78 2.64 -13.25
N ILE A 134 -2.80 1.78 -13.25
CA ILE A 134 -3.76 1.70 -12.15
C ILE A 134 -3.38 0.49 -11.30
N LYS A 135 -2.99 0.75 -10.05
CA LYS A 135 -2.67 -0.28 -9.06
C LYS A 135 -3.68 -0.27 -7.95
N VAL A 136 -3.93 -1.45 -7.40
CA VAL A 136 -4.99 -1.58 -6.41
C VAL A 136 -4.53 -2.32 -5.19
N THR A 137 -4.67 -1.63 -4.07
CA THR A 137 -4.24 -2.09 -2.76
C THR A 137 -5.44 -2.19 -1.80
N HIS A 138 -6.42 -1.28 -1.94
CA HIS A 138 -7.75 -1.35 -1.28
C HIS A 138 -8.84 -0.68 -2.14
N SER A 139 -8.47 0.42 -2.84
CA SER A 139 -9.25 1.09 -3.88
C SER A 139 -8.33 1.42 -5.08
N PRO A 140 -8.85 1.48 -6.32
CA PRO A 140 -8.02 1.72 -7.49
C PRO A 140 -7.36 3.09 -7.42
N ARG A 141 -6.04 3.12 -7.57
CA ARG A 141 -5.21 4.32 -7.48
C ARG A 141 -4.31 4.41 -8.68
N PHE A 142 -3.98 5.64 -9.09
CA PHE A 142 -2.92 5.83 -10.06
C PHE A 142 -1.57 5.50 -9.43
N LEU A 143 -0.71 4.84 -10.19
CA LEU A 143 0.72 4.72 -9.88
C LEU A 143 1.42 5.91 -10.53
N ILE A 144 2.07 6.73 -9.72
CA ILE A 144 2.93 7.81 -10.20
C ILE A 144 4.28 7.19 -10.57
N ASP A 145 4.76 7.51 -11.76
CA ASP A 145 6.11 7.22 -12.24
C ASP A 145 6.67 8.45 -12.95
N MET A 146 7.72 9.07 -12.39
CA MET A 146 8.32 10.26 -13.00
C MET A 146 9.18 9.94 -14.22
N GLU A 147 9.41 8.67 -14.54
CA GLU A 147 10.24 8.20 -15.66
C GLU A 147 9.44 7.60 -16.80
N ILE A 148 8.11 7.54 -16.69
CA ILE A 148 7.28 7.04 -17.78
C ILE A 148 7.36 7.96 -19.01
N ASN A 149 7.35 7.34 -20.19
CA ASN A 149 7.15 8.03 -21.45
C ASN A 149 5.75 8.64 -21.48
N GLN A 150 5.63 9.90 -21.89
CA GLN A 150 4.36 10.62 -21.92
C GLN A 150 3.29 9.91 -22.76
N GLU A 151 3.67 9.25 -23.86
CA GLU A 151 2.74 8.49 -24.70
C GLU A 151 2.24 7.18 -24.05
N ASP A 152 2.92 6.74 -22.98
CA ASP A 152 2.57 5.53 -22.24
C ASP A 152 1.69 5.77 -21.02
N THR A 153 1.36 7.03 -20.71
CA THR A 153 0.56 7.36 -19.52
C THR A 153 -0.89 6.91 -19.67
N VAL A 154 -1.54 6.63 -18.53
CA VAL A 154 -2.91 6.11 -18.48
C VAL A 154 -3.88 7.01 -19.23
N LEU A 155 -3.83 8.33 -18.99
CA LEU A 155 -4.77 9.28 -19.58
C LEU A 155 -4.51 9.51 -21.07
N ARG A 156 -3.24 9.49 -21.49
CA ARG A 156 -2.86 9.60 -22.90
C ARG A 156 -3.35 8.39 -23.70
N ARG A 157 -3.23 7.19 -23.15
CA ARG A 157 -3.67 5.95 -23.81
C ARG A 157 -5.19 5.81 -23.92
N ILE A 158 -5.97 6.54 -23.12
CA ILE A 158 -7.44 6.64 -23.27
C ILE A 158 -7.89 7.93 -23.95
N ASP A 159 -6.94 8.69 -24.51
CA ASP A 159 -7.19 9.92 -25.23
C ASP A 159 -8.05 10.93 -24.44
N ILE A 160 -7.69 11.17 -23.19
CA ILE A 160 -8.34 12.18 -22.34
C ILE A 160 -7.31 13.07 -21.67
N SER A 161 -7.60 14.37 -21.60
CA SER A 161 -6.84 15.29 -20.77
C SER A 161 -7.22 15.13 -19.30
N TYR A 162 -6.35 15.50 -18.37
CA TYR A 162 -6.74 15.52 -16.96
C TYR A 162 -7.83 16.54 -16.64
N GLN A 163 -7.89 17.66 -17.38
CA GLN A 163 -8.94 18.67 -17.23
C GLN A 163 -10.33 18.09 -17.51
N ASP A 164 -10.44 17.27 -18.56
CA ASP A 164 -11.68 16.59 -18.89
C ASP A 164 -11.93 15.40 -17.97
N PHE A 165 -10.87 14.71 -17.54
CA PHE A 165 -10.98 13.56 -16.64
C PHE A 165 -11.53 13.95 -15.27
N LYS A 166 -11.00 15.01 -14.64
CA LYS A 166 -11.31 15.35 -13.24
C LYS A 166 -12.79 15.70 -13.02
N VAL A 167 -13.47 16.22 -14.04
CA VAL A 167 -14.89 16.63 -13.99
C VAL A 167 -15.88 15.50 -14.27
N LEU A 168 -15.40 14.32 -14.68
CA LEU A 168 -16.27 13.16 -14.93
C LEU A 168 -16.89 12.65 -13.63
N SER A 169 -18.11 12.12 -13.75
CA SER A 169 -18.70 11.32 -12.68
C SER A 169 -17.83 10.09 -12.40
N GLN A 170 -17.91 9.55 -11.18
CA GLN A 170 -17.18 8.32 -10.84
C GLN A 170 -17.48 7.19 -11.83
N LYS A 171 -18.74 7.07 -12.28
CA LYS A 171 -19.17 6.09 -13.29
C LYS A 171 -18.44 6.26 -14.63
N GLU A 172 -18.30 7.50 -15.10
CA GLU A 172 -17.61 7.80 -16.37
C GLU A 172 -16.10 7.59 -16.27
N LYS A 173 -15.47 8.02 -15.16
CA LYS A 173 -14.05 7.72 -14.87
C LYS A 173 -13.80 6.23 -14.94
N ALA A 174 -14.67 5.47 -14.27
CA ALA A 174 -14.59 4.03 -14.22
C ALA A 174 -14.74 3.40 -15.62
N LYS A 175 -15.76 3.81 -16.39
CA LYS A 175 -15.98 3.32 -17.75
C LYS A 175 -14.75 3.51 -18.65
N ARG A 176 -14.16 4.71 -18.67
CA ARG A 176 -13.00 5.00 -19.54
C ARG A 176 -11.75 4.24 -19.13
N LEU A 177 -11.47 4.20 -17.83
CA LEU A 177 -10.31 3.46 -17.32
C LEU A 177 -10.50 1.92 -17.52
N LYS A 178 -11.72 1.42 -17.68
CA LYS A 178 -12.02 -0.01 -17.96
C LYS A 178 -11.45 -0.45 -19.30
N GLU A 179 -11.66 0.36 -20.34
CA GLU A 179 -11.19 0.08 -21.70
C GLU A 179 -9.65 0.04 -21.73
N PHE A 180 -9.00 0.96 -21.02
CA PHE A 180 -7.55 0.96 -20.83
C PHE A 180 -7.04 -0.34 -20.23
N VAL A 181 -7.52 -0.69 -19.03
CA VAL A 181 -6.97 -1.85 -18.33
C VAL A 181 -7.23 -3.12 -19.14
N LYS A 182 -8.40 -3.24 -19.81
CA LYS A 182 -8.69 -4.37 -20.73
C LYS A 182 -7.68 -4.49 -21.86
N SER A 183 -7.29 -3.37 -22.45
CA SER A 183 -6.29 -3.36 -23.53
C SER A 183 -4.88 -3.79 -23.07
N THR A 184 -4.61 -3.77 -21.76
CA THR A 184 -3.30 -4.14 -21.19
C THR A 184 -3.27 -5.56 -20.60
N LEU A 185 -4.39 -6.28 -20.63
CA LEU A 185 -4.49 -7.65 -20.12
C LEU A 185 -3.79 -8.65 -21.07
N ARG A 186 -3.07 -9.62 -20.49
CA ARG A 186 -2.46 -10.75 -21.22
C ARG A 186 -3.48 -11.88 -21.41
N GLU A 187 -3.19 -12.82 -22.31
CA GLU A 187 -4.00 -14.02 -22.51
C GLU A 187 -4.13 -14.82 -21.19
N GLY A 188 -5.37 -15.05 -20.76
CA GLY A 188 -5.69 -15.65 -19.45
C GLY A 188 -5.92 -14.66 -18.30
N GLU A 189 -5.71 -13.36 -18.50
CA GLU A 189 -6.07 -12.31 -17.53
C GLU A 189 -7.50 -11.79 -17.79
N THR A 190 -8.29 -11.54 -16.73
CA THR A 190 -9.67 -11.03 -16.84
C THR A 190 -9.90 -9.82 -15.94
N LEU A 191 -10.63 -8.84 -16.46
CA LEU A 191 -11.04 -7.63 -15.76
C LEU A 191 -12.36 -7.89 -15.01
N TRP A 192 -12.35 -7.85 -13.68
CA TRP A 192 -13.57 -8.07 -12.86
C TRP A 192 -14.19 -6.78 -12.32
N TRP A 193 -13.67 -5.59 -12.65
CA TRP A 193 -14.25 -4.34 -12.15
C TRP A 193 -15.27 -3.75 -13.14
N LEU A 194 -16.43 -3.38 -12.57
CA LEU A 194 -17.61 -2.70 -13.12
C LEU A 194 -18.65 -3.58 -13.81
N ASP A 195 -19.54 -4.16 -13.00
CA ASP A 195 -20.96 -4.14 -13.33
C ASP A 195 -21.58 -2.83 -12.80
N GLU A 196 -22.64 -2.36 -13.46
CA GLU A 196 -23.23 -1.02 -13.34
C GLU A 196 -23.96 -0.75 -12.01
N THR A 197 -23.78 -1.58 -11.00
CA THR A 197 -24.50 -1.48 -9.75
C THR A 197 -23.81 -0.52 -8.79
N GLU A 198 -24.59 0.44 -8.32
CA GLU A 198 -24.25 1.44 -7.32
C GLU A 198 -23.63 0.80 -6.06
N ASP A 199 -22.74 1.59 -5.45
CA ASP A 199 -22.18 1.45 -4.12
C ASP A 199 -21.09 0.39 -3.84
N GLU A 200 -20.04 0.90 -3.21
CA GLU A 200 -18.93 0.23 -2.50
C GLU A 200 -17.94 -0.58 -3.35
N GLY A 201 -16.79 0.07 -3.61
CA GLY A 201 -15.71 -0.47 -4.41
C GLY A 201 -14.87 -1.53 -3.70
N PHE A 202 -14.16 -2.34 -4.49
CA PHE A 202 -13.02 -3.15 -4.05
C PHE A 202 -12.15 -3.60 -5.24
N SER A 203 -10.92 -4.01 -4.91
CA SER A 203 -9.72 -4.20 -5.75
C SER A 203 -9.73 -5.29 -6.86
N PRO A 204 -9.01 -5.14 -8.02
CA PRO A 204 -8.87 -6.07 -9.13
C PRO A 204 -7.44 -6.64 -9.31
N LYS A 205 -7.26 -7.89 -8.89
CA LYS A 205 -6.52 -8.99 -9.57
C LYS A 205 -6.59 -10.20 -8.63
N ILE A 206 -7.64 -11.00 -8.77
CA ILE A 206 -7.78 -12.22 -7.98
C ILE A 206 -6.82 -13.27 -8.55
N LYS A 207 -5.88 -13.74 -7.74
CA LYS A 207 -4.99 -14.86 -8.11
C LYS A 207 -5.43 -16.12 -7.39
N ASP A 208 -5.32 -17.25 -8.07
CA ASP A 208 -5.42 -18.53 -7.39
C ASP A 208 -4.19 -18.69 -6.50
N PHE A 209 -4.41 -19.06 -5.24
CA PHE A 209 -3.36 -19.35 -4.28
C PHE A 209 -2.36 -20.40 -4.81
N ARG A 210 -2.78 -21.28 -5.72
CA ARG A 210 -1.95 -22.30 -6.36
C ARG A 210 -0.94 -21.74 -7.36
N ASP A 211 -1.22 -20.58 -7.96
CA ASP A 211 -0.35 -19.94 -8.96
C ASP A 211 0.82 -19.19 -8.30
N LEU A 212 0.80 -19.06 -6.98
CA LEU A 212 1.87 -18.44 -6.21
C LEU A 212 3.12 -19.34 -6.15
N THR A 213 4.28 -18.69 -6.21
CA THR A 213 5.56 -19.38 -5.93
C THR A 213 5.55 -19.99 -4.53
N SER A 214 6.35 -21.03 -4.30
CA SER A 214 6.45 -21.68 -2.99
C SER A 214 6.83 -20.70 -1.86
N SER A 215 7.68 -19.71 -2.15
CA SER A 215 8.06 -18.67 -1.19
C SER A 215 6.89 -17.74 -0.83
N GLN A 216 6.11 -17.31 -1.84
CA GLN A 216 4.90 -16.49 -1.61
C GLN A 216 3.85 -17.25 -0.82
N ARG A 217 3.58 -18.51 -1.17
CA ARG A 217 2.64 -19.37 -0.41
C ARG A 217 3.09 -19.49 1.05
N SER A 218 4.36 -19.78 1.28
CA SER A 218 4.92 -19.86 2.63
C SER A 218 4.68 -18.56 3.42
N ARG A 219 4.93 -17.40 2.81
CA ARG A 219 4.74 -16.09 3.44
C ARG A 219 3.28 -15.84 3.86
N TYR A 220 2.32 -16.12 2.98
CA TYR A 220 0.90 -15.92 3.29
C TYR A 220 0.38 -16.93 4.33
N LEU A 221 0.87 -18.17 4.31
CA LEU A 221 0.54 -19.15 5.34
C LEU A 221 1.11 -18.74 6.71
N ILE A 222 2.34 -18.22 6.75
CA ILE A 222 2.94 -17.66 7.97
C ILE A 222 2.08 -16.52 8.52
N GLU A 223 1.69 -15.58 7.67
CA GLU A 223 0.87 -14.45 8.09
C GLU A 223 -0.50 -14.90 8.61
N ALA A 224 -1.12 -15.86 7.92
CA ALA A 224 -2.37 -16.47 8.37
C ALA A 224 -2.25 -17.17 9.74
N MET A 225 -1.17 -17.91 10.00
CA MET A 225 -0.94 -18.56 11.29
C MET A 225 -0.75 -17.56 12.44
N VAL A 226 -0.23 -16.37 12.13
CA VAL A 226 -0.05 -15.29 13.12
C VAL A 226 -1.35 -14.55 13.38
N LEU A 227 -2.06 -14.13 12.33
CA LEU A 227 -3.28 -13.33 12.46
C LEU A 227 -4.49 -14.18 12.90
N PHE A 228 -4.57 -15.43 12.46
CA PHE A 228 -5.71 -16.33 12.70
C PHE A 228 -5.30 -17.63 13.39
N PRO A 229 -4.93 -17.62 14.68
CA PRO A 229 -4.58 -18.84 15.41
C PRO A 229 -5.69 -19.91 15.41
N GLU A 230 -6.94 -19.54 15.14
CA GLU A 230 -8.07 -20.45 14.94
C GLU A 230 -7.84 -21.51 13.87
N VAL A 231 -6.92 -21.31 12.90
CA VAL A 231 -6.57 -22.34 11.89
C VAL A 231 -6.12 -23.68 12.51
N PHE A 232 -5.64 -23.65 13.76
CA PHE A 232 -5.23 -24.82 14.54
C PHE A 232 -6.37 -25.47 15.36
N SER A 233 -7.57 -24.92 15.32
CA SER A 233 -8.74 -25.44 16.04
C SER A 233 -9.42 -26.62 15.33
N ASN A 234 -10.48 -27.14 15.93
CA ASN A 234 -11.33 -28.18 15.35
C ASN A 234 -12.61 -27.64 14.71
N GLU A 235 -12.80 -26.32 14.69
CA GLU A 235 -13.97 -25.69 14.09
C GLU A 235 -13.98 -25.87 12.57
N SER A 236 -15.16 -26.14 12.00
CA SER A 236 -15.31 -26.29 10.55
C SER A 236 -15.08 -24.97 9.80
N SER A 237 -15.42 -23.84 10.43
CA SER A 237 -15.32 -22.49 9.89
C SER A 237 -13.95 -21.83 10.10
N LYS A 238 -12.98 -22.52 10.69
CA LYS A 238 -11.69 -21.93 11.13
C LYS A 238 -10.83 -21.29 10.05
N TYR A 239 -11.10 -21.55 8.77
CA TYR A 239 -10.42 -20.93 7.63
C TYR A 239 -11.20 -19.76 7.01
N LEU A 240 -12.40 -19.44 7.50
CA LEU A 240 -13.23 -18.38 6.94
C LEU A 240 -12.54 -17.02 7.03
N ASN A 241 -12.06 -16.64 8.22
CA ASN A 241 -11.36 -15.37 8.41
C ASN A 241 -10.08 -15.29 7.57
N THR A 242 -9.32 -16.40 7.47
CA THR A 242 -8.16 -16.47 6.58
C THR A 242 -8.55 -16.29 5.11
N SER A 243 -9.66 -16.89 4.67
CA SER A 243 -10.15 -16.76 3.30
C SER A 243 -10.58 -15.32 2.99
N LEU A 244 -11.31 -14.68 3.92
CA LEU A 244 -11.72 -13.28 3.81
C LEU A 244 -10.51 -12.36 3.81
N TYR A 245 -9.52 -12.62 4.67
CA TYR A 245 -8.25 -11.89 4.70
C TYR A 245 -7.48 -12.02 3.40
N PHE A 246 -7.32 -13.25 2.88
CA PHE A 246 -6.65 -13.50 1.60
C PHE A 246 -7.34 -12.78 0.45
N LEU A 247 -8.67 -12.77 0.42
CA LEU A 247 -9.43 -12.04 -0.59
C LEU A 247 -9.27 -10.51 -0.43
N LYS A 248 -9.51 -9.97 0.77
CA LYS A 248 -9.55 -8.52 1.02
C LYS A 248 -8.18 -7.88 0.91
N GLU A 249 -7.16 -8.49 1.50
CA GLU A 249 -5.84 -7.89 1.66
C GLU A 249 -4.88 -8.28 0.55
N HIS A 250 -5.02 -9.49 -0.02
CA HIS A 250 -4.07 -10.04 -0.99
C HIS A 250 -4.69 -10.36 -2.34
N GLN A 251 -6.01 -10.23 -2.48
CA GLN A 251 -6.77 -10.65 -3.65
C GLN A 251 -6.43 -12.09 -4.05
N LEU A 252 -6.38 -12.98 -3.06
CA LEU A 252 -6.12 -14.41 -3.22
C LEU A 252 -7.38 -15.21 -2.97
N ILE A 253 -7.70 -16.12 -3.89
CA ILE A 253 -8.73 -17.14 -3.69
C ILE A 253 -8.10 -18.53 -3.67
N SER A 254 -8.72 -19.44 -2.95
CA SER A 254 -8.30 -20.83 -2.92
C SER A 254 -9.53 -21.70 -2.73
N SER A 255 -9.89 -22.48 -3.75
CA SER A 255 -11.00 -23.44 -3.68
C SER A 255 -10.76 -24.54 -2.62
N SER A 256 -9.50 -24.76 -2.25
CA SER A 256 -9.09 -25.79 -1.29
C SER A 256 -8.14 -25.25 -0.21
N LEU A 257 -8.43 -24.07 0.36
CA LEU A 257 -7.52 -23.39 1.32
C LEU A 257 -7.13 -24.29 2.51
N ARG A 258 -8.05 -25.11 3.01
CA ARG A 258 -7.81 -26.08 4.09
C ARG A 258 -6.59 -26.96 3.82
N ASP A 259 -6.44 -27.43 2.58
CA ASP A 259 -5.41 -28.39 2.20
C ASP A 259 -4.02 -27.72 2.25
N SER A 260 -3.96 -26.41 1.98
CA SER A 260 -2.76 -25.59 2.18
C SER A 260 -2.29 -25.54 3.63
N PHE A 261 -3.10 -25.93 4.62
CA PHE A 261 -2.70 -26.04 6.03
C PHE A 261 -2.57 -27.50 6.50
N SER A 262 -3.47 -28.39 6.06
CA SER A 262 -3.71 -29.68 6.74
C SER A 262 -3.55 -30.92 5.88
N ALA A 263 -3.28 -30.81 4.57
CA ALA A 263 -3.08 -31.97 3.72
C ALA A 263 -1.78 -32.73 4.07
N GLY A 264 -1.89 -34.03 4.37
CA GLY A 264 -0.75 -34.88 4.73
C GLY A 264 -0.96 -35.75 5.98
N GLY A 265 -2.07 -35.59 6.71
CA GLY A 265 -2.37 -36.43 7.87
C GLY A 265 -1.59 -35.99 9.11
N ARG A 266 -0.75 -36.88 9.67
CA ARG A 266 0.04 -36.62 10.88
C ARG A 266 1.50 -36.98 10.67
N GLU A 267 2.38 -36.23 11.33
CA GLU A 267 3.84 -36.32 11.21
C GLU A 267 4.51 -36.39 12.58
N ALA A 268 5.61 -37.13 12.68
CA ALA A 268 6.39 -37.26 13.90
C ALA A 268 7.39 -36.10 14.04
N LEU A 269 7.35 -35.39 15.17
CA LEU A 269 8.24 -34.28 15.49
C LEU A 269 9.00 -34.51 16.79
N LEU A 270 10.28 -34.11 16.84
CA LEU A 270 11.08 -34.10 18.07
C LEU A 270 10.84 -32.81 18.85
N ILE A 271 9.99 -32.88 19.88
CA ILE A 271 9.63 -31.74 20.73
C ILE A 271 10.15 -32.01 22.13
N SER A 272 11.01 -31.13 22.64
CA SER A 272 11.60 -31.25 23.98
C SER A 272 12.31 -32.59 24.26
N GLY A 273 12.81 -33.28 23.24
CA GLY A 273 13.50 -34.57 23.37
C GLY A 273 12.60 -35.79 23.20
N GLU A 274 11.28 -35.60 23.04
CA GLU A 274 10.32 -36.66 22.79
C GLU A 274 9.78 -36.61 21.36
N THR A 275 9.56 -37.78 20.77
CA THR A 275 8.93 -37.88 19.45
C THR A 275 7.41 -37.88 19.60
N VAL A 276 6.77 -36.84 19.07
CA VAL A 276 5.31 -36.64 19.17
C VAL A 276 4.71 -36.64 17.77
N ASN A 277 3.65 -37.43 17.56
CA ASN A 277 2.92 -37.44 16.31
C ASN A 277 1.85 -36.33 16.28
N VAL A 278 1.98 -35.35 15.40
CA VAL A 278 1.13 -34.15 15.34
C VAL A 278 0.44 -34.00 13.98
N PRO A 279 -0.76 -33.39 13.90
CA PRO A 279 -1.37 -33.05 12.61
C PRO A 279 -0.49 -32.18 11.72
N GLN A 280 -0.67 -32.28 10.40
CA GLN A 280 0.14 -31.54 9.42
C GLN A 280 0.22 -30.02 9.68
N ALA A 281 -0.88 -29.41 10.15
CA ALA A 281 -0.88 -27.98 10.46
C ALA A 281 0.22 -27.61 11.46
N TYR A 282 0.48 -28.46 12.46
CA TYR A 282 1.54 -28.26 13.44
C TYR A 282 2.93 -28.57 12.89
N LYS A 283 3.06 -29.50 11.94
CA LYS A 283 4.30 -29.66 11.17
C LYS A 283 4.63 -28.38 10.41
N LYS A 284 3.66 -27.76 9.76
CA LYS A 284 3.87 -26.48 9.06
C LYS A 284 4.21 -25.34 10.02
N LEU A 285 3.59 -25.32 11.21
CA LEU A 285 3.97 -24.38 12.28
C LEU A 285 5.43 -24.56 12.70
N TYR A 286 5.87 -25.81 12.89
CA TYR A 286 7.26 -26.16 13.20
C TYR A 286 8.21 -25.67 12.09
N ASP A 287 7.92 -26.00 10.84
CA ASP A 287 8.76 -25.64 9.68
C ASP A 287 8.81 -24.12 9.42
N SER A 288 7.77 -23.40 9.83
CA SER A 288 7.64 -21.96 9.58
C SER A 288 8.14 -21.09 10.73
N ALA A 289 8.73 -21.68 11.78
CA ALA A 289 9.02 -20.99 13.03
C ALA A 289 9.94 -19.77 12.86
N GLU A 290 11.03 -19.89 12.09
CA GLU A 290 11.92 -18.77 11.79
C GLU A 290 11.21 -17.65 11.03
N GLY A 291 10.39 -18.01 10.04
CA GLY A 291 9.61 -17.05 9.25
C GLY A 291 8.57 -16.30 10.08
N ILE A 292 7.96 -16.98 11.05
CA ILE A 292 7.05 -16.36 12.03
C ILE A 292 7.80 -15.39 12.94
N LEU A 293 9.00 -15.75 13.45
CA LEU A 293 9.81 -14.80 14.23
C LEU A 293 10.22 -13.57 13.41
N TYR A 294 10.59 -13.77 12.15
CA TYR A 294 10.88 -12.67 11.25
C TYR A 294 9.66 -11.76 11.07
N LEU A 295 8.48 -12.33 10.85
CA LEU A 295 7.24 -11.57 10.72
C LEU A 295 6.95 -10.75 11.99
N PHE A 296 7.15 -11.30 13.19
CA PHE A 296 6.96 -10.53 14.44
C PHE A 296 7.90 -9.33 14.57
N LYS A 297 9.08 -9.35 13.93
CA LYS A 297 10.00 -8.21 13.91
C LYS A 297 9.51 -7.08 13.00
N THR A 298 8.75 -7.41 11.95
CA THR A 298 8.42 -6.47 10.86
C THR A 298 6.95 -6.07 10.79
N ILE A 299 6.02 -6.91 11.24
CA ILE A 299 4.57 -6.66 11.14
C ILE A 299 4.18 -5.42 11.92
N ASP A 300 3.14 -4.69 11.53
CA ASP A 300 2.63 -3.58 12.35
C ASP A 300 1.92 -4.08 13.62
N LEU A 301 2.14 -3.42 14.77
CA LEU A 301 1.48 -3.81 16.04
C LEU A 301 -0.02 -3.47 16.03
N GLY A 302 -0.41 -2.38 15.36
CA GLY A 302 -1.81 -2.00 15.17
C GLY A 302 -2.57 -3.06 14.37
N LYS A 303 -1.96 -3.57 13.28
CA LYS A 303 -2.51 -4.71 12.52
C LYS A 303 -2.74 -5.93 13.41
N LEU A 304 -1.78 -6.31 14.26
CA LEU A 304 -2.00 -7.44 15.19
C LEU A 304 -3.17 -7.19 16.14
N LEU A 305 -3.28 -5.96 16.67
CA LEU A 305 -4.36 -5.60 17.58
C LEU A 305 -5.73 -5.65 16.89
N GLU A 306 -5.83 -5.11 15.68
CA GLU A 306 -7.06 -5.13 14.86
C GLU A 306 -7.60 -6.57 14.69
N TYR A 307 -6.75 -7.51 14.27
CA TYR A 307 -7.16 -8.90 14.02
C TYR A 307 -7.33 -9.74 15.29
N TRP A 308 -6.82 -9.28 16.43
CA TRP A 308 -6.92 -9.98 17.72
C TRP A 308 -7.92 -9.34 18.69
N GLU A 309 -8.53 -8.21 18.36
CA GLU A 309 -9.50 -7.54 19.24
C GLU A 309 -10.69 -8.45 19.55
N GLU A 310 -11.28 -9.05 18.51
CA GLU A 310 -12.37 -10.03 18.63
C GLU A 310 -11.96 -11.29 19.43
N LYS A 311 -10.65 -11.52 19.56
CA LYS A 311 -10.07 -12.64 20.32
C LYS A 311 -9.75 -12.25 21.78
N GLY A 312 -10.15 -11.04 22.19
CA GLY A 312 -10.01 -10.52 23.55
C GLY A 312 -8.65 -9.87 23.84
N VAL A 313 -7.98 -9.33 22.83
CA VAL A 313 -6.76 -8.53 23.00
C VAL A 313 -7.11 -7.05 22.91
N ARG A 314 -6.80 -6.26 23.94
CA ARG A 314 -7.15 -4.84 24.00
C ARG A 314 -5.96 -3.91 23.75
N GLU A 315 -4.74 -4.39 23.96
CA GLU A 315 -3.54 -3.58 23.86
C GLU A 315 -2.32 -4.48 23.58
N ILE A 316 -1.36 -3.95 22.81
CA ILE A 316 -0.04 -4.55 22.59
C ILE A 316 1.00 -3.42 22.53
N LYS A 317 1.87 -3.29 23.54
CA LYS A 317 2.86 -2.20 23.62
C LYS A 317 4.20 -2.56 23.01
N THR A 318 4.55 -3.84 23.02
CA THR A 318 5.88 -4.31 22.63
C THR A 318 5.81 -5.57 21.78
N ARG A 319 6.87 -5.82 20.98
CA ARG A 319 7.00 -7.06 20.20
C ARG A 319 7.04 -8.31 21.09
N ASN A 320 7.70 -8.22 22.25
CA ASN A 320 7.77 -9.31 23.21
C ASN A 320 6.39 -9.62 23.83
N GLU A 321 5.57 -8.59 24.04
CA GLU A 321 4.17 -8.78 24.43
C GLU A 321 3.34 -9.40 23.30
N ALA A 322 3.51 -8.95 22.06
CA ALA A 322 2.83 -9.53 20.89
C ALA A 322 3.08 -11.04 20.78
N ILE A 323 4.33 -11.48 20.89
CA ILE A 323 4.70 -12.92 20.84
C ILE A 323 4.09 -13.69 22.01
N ARG A 324 4.12 -13.15 23.24
CA ARG A 324 3.50 -13.78 24.42
C ARG A 324 1.99 -13.90 24.26
N THR A 325 1.34 -12.86 23.74
CA THR A 325 -0.10 -12.86 23.43
C THR A 325 -0.43 -13.88 22.35
N TRP A 326 0.37 -13.94 21.28
CA TRP A 326 0.21 -14.96 20.25
C TRP A 326 0.37 -16.37 20.80
N PHE A 327 1.34 -16.66 21.67
CA PHE A 327 1.45 -17.97 22.32
C PHE A 327 0.20 -18.33 23.11
N ARG A 328 -0.39 -17.37 23.83
CA ARG A 328 -1.66 -17.58 24.54
C ARG A 328 -2.80 -17.92 23.58
N LEU A 329 -2.94 -17.16 22.48
CA LEU A 329 -3.96 -17.42 21.47
C LEU A 329 -3.74 -18.76 20.77
N LEU A 330 -2.52 -19.03 20.33
CA LEU A 330 -2.11 -20.27 19.68
C LEU A 330 -2.44 -21.50 20.53
N ASN A 331 -2.09 -21.47 21.83
CA ASN A 331 -2.41 -22.57 22.75
C ASN A 331 -3.92 -22.66 23.07
N ARG A 332 -4.64 -21.52 23.05
CA ARG A 332 -6.10 -21.49 23.26
C ARG A 332 -6.84 -22.16 22.11
N TYR A 333 -6.43 -21.90 20.88
CA TYR A 333 -7.11 -22.41 19.69
C TYR A 333 -6.60 -23.79 19.24
N SER A 334 -5.43 -24.23 19.69
CA SER A 334 -4.87 -25.52 19.28
C SER A 334 -5.72 -26.70 19.75
N ALA A 335 -6.04 -27.59 18.82
CA ALA A 335 -6.71 -28.87 19.09
C ALA A 335 -5.98 -30.06 18.44
N ASN A 336 -6.35 -31.29 18.82
CA ASN A 336 -5.76 -32.56 18.33
C ASN A 336 -4.26 -32.76 18.64
N LEU A 337 -3.78 -32.11 19.69
CA LEU A 337 -2.46 -32.35 20.28
C LEU A 337 -2.61 -33.25 21.52
N PRO A 338 -1.57 -34.03 21.89
CA PRO A 338 -1.52 -34.69 23.19
C PRO A 338 -1.63 -33.68 24.34
N ALA A 339 -2.20 -34.09 25.47
CA ALA A 339 -2.53 -33.20 26.60
C ALA A 339 -1.35 -32.36 27.10
N GLU A 340 -0.14 -32.93 27.10
CA GLU A 340 1.09 -32.28 27.59
C GLU A 340 1.73 -31.33 26.55
N VAL A 341 1.28 -31.38 25.30
CA VAL A 341 1.92 -30.70 24.17
C VAL A 341 1.15 -29.45 23.79
N LYS A 342 1.82 -28.30 23.94
CA LYS A 342 1.28 -27.00 23.56
C LYS A 342 1.76 -26.61 22.16
N ALA A 343 0.90 -26.03 21.34
CA ALA A 343 1.31 -25.56 20.01
C ALA A 343 2.51 -24.57 20.07
N SER A 344 2.58 -23.75 21.11
CA SER A 344 3.73 -22.87 21.37
C SER A 344 5.06 -23.61 21.63
N THR A 345 5.05 -24.83 22.18
CA THR A 345 6.28 -25.63 22.34
C THR A 345 6.72 -26.26 21.02
N ILE A 346 5.78 -26.62 20.16
CA ILE A 346 6.05 -27.05 18.77
C ILE A 346 6.74 -25.93 17.99
N PHE A 347 6.18 -24.72 18.05
CA PHE A 347 6.81 -23.54 17.44
C PHE A 347 8.25 -23.35 17.94
N LYS A 348 8.48 -23.38 19.25
CA LYS A 348 9.83 -23.23 19.82
C LYS A 348 10.80 -24.33 19.38
N ALA A 349 10.32 -25.55 19.22
CA ALA A 349 11.15 -26.66 18.75
C ALA A 349 11.61 -26.51 17.30
N GLY A 350 10.88 -25.72 16.49
CA GLY A 350 11.24 -25.39 15.10
C GLY A 350 12.22 -24.24 14.96
N LEU A 351 12.59 -23.56 16.05
CA LEU A 351 13.60 -22.48 16.05
C LEU A 351 15.04 -22.98 16.27
N LYS A 352 15.27 -24.28 16.10
CA LYS A 352 16.54 -24.95 16.42
C LYS A 352 17.52 -24.90 15.27
#